data_AF-A0A1H4BJB5-F1
#
_entry.id   AF-A0A1H4BJB5-F1
#
_cell.length_a   1.000
_cell.length_b   1.000
_cell.length_c   1.000
_cell.angle_alpha   90.00
_cell.angle_beta   90.00
_cell.angle_gamma   90.00
#
_symmetry.space_group_name_H-M   'P 1'
#
loop_
_entity.id
_entity.type
_entity.pdbx_description
1 polymer ?
#
loop_
_entity_poly.entity_id
_entity_poly.type
_entity_poly.pdbx_seq_one_letter_code
_entity_poly.pdbx_strand_id
1 'polypeptide(L)'
;MAKGRKFDSYRKISLKRDDVTPFMQGFLLTVVIAFLFYRHIAGLLAGILVIPFWLKLKNEEKQAEILAKKSLEFKEYMMLIVAGLQTGYSLERAVKQSEDELKKLFPEGSVILPYIRIMNQKISMNIQLEQAFDEFAKAIGLEEAISLSEIIGFAKRSGGDYSKNIRDTALKIEENLSIKQEIETITTEKRLELKVMCVMPMGILAYISLTSKSFIAPLYGNLVGAGVMTACLIGYGCFMMLGRKIIDIKV
;
A
#
# COMPACT_ATOMS: atom_id res chain seq x y z
N MET A 1 5.20 9.49 30.09
CA MET A 1 4.08 10.01 29.26
C MET A 1 4.45 11.12 28.24
N ALA A 2 5.74 11.38 27.95
CA ALA A 2 6.15 12.42 26.99
C ALA A 2 6.68 11.89 25.63
N LYS A 3 6.90 10.57 25.48
CA LYS A 3 7.61 9.97 24.33
C LYS A 3 6.68 9.61 23.14
N GLY A 4 5.38 9.41 23.39
CA GLY A 4 4.37 9.12 22.35
C GLY A 4 3.92 10.35 21.54
N ARG A 5 4.16 11.57 22.02
CA ARG A 5 3.71 12.81 21.35
C ARG A 5 4.58 13.23 20.15
N LYS A 6 5.84 12.79 20.07
CA LYS A 6 6.71 13.10 18.92
C LYS A 6 6.47 12.16 17.72
N PHE A 7 6.05 10.91 17.95
CA PHE A 7 5.69 9.97 16.89
C PHE A 7 4.41 10.39 16.15
N ASP A 8 3.43 10.96 16.86
CA ASP A 8 2.22 11.51 16.24
C ASP A 8 2.47 12.78 15.40
N SER A 9 3.57 13.49 15.67
CA SER A 9 3.90 14.73 14.95
C SER A 9 4.31 14.45 13.50
N TYR A 10 5.04 13.36 13.23
CA TYR A 10 5.39 12.96 11.86
C TYR A 10 4.19 12.38 11.09
N ARG A 11 3.26 11.70 11.77
CA ARG A 11 2.00 11.23 11.16
C ARG A 11 1.09 12.38 10.74
N LYS A 12 1.10 13.52 11.46
CA LYS A 12 0.26 14.69 11.16
C LYS A 12 0.82 15.65 10.11
N ILE A 13 2.15 15.71 9.91
CA ILE A 13 2.76 16.69 8.99
C ILE A 13 2.58 16.29 7.50
N SER A 14 2.47 15.00 7.16
CA SER A 14 2.19 14.52 5.79
C SER A 14 0.70 14.55 5.39
N LEU A 15 -0.21 14.81 6.35
CA LEU A 15 -1.66 14.73 6.12
C LEU A 15 -2.32 16.09 5.87
N LYS A 16 -1.62 17.22 6.04
CA LYS A 16 -2.31 18.52 6.14
C LYS A 16 -2.21 19.42 4.91
N ARG A 17 -1.59 19.00 3.79
CA ARG A 17 -1.31 19.94 2.70
C ARG A 17 -1.74 19.56 1.28
N ASP A 18 -2.49 18.48 1.03
CA ASP A 18 -2.99 18.17 -0.34
C ASP A 18 -4.36 17.45 -0.44
N ASP A 19 -5.21 17.55 0.57
CA ASP A 19 -6.49 16.80 0.61
C ASP A 19 -7.67 17.48 -0.11
N VAL A 20 -7.42 18.23 -1.17
CA VAL A 20 -8.48 18.72 -2.10
C VAL A 20 -8.47 17.99 -3.45
N THR A 21 -7.31 17.46 -3.84
CA THR A 21 -7.20 16.62 -5.06
C THR A 21 -8.09 15.37 -5.05
N PRO A 22 -8.31 14.65 -3.93
CA PRO A 22 -9.22 13.50 -3.89
C PRO A 22 -10.67 13.90 -4.17
N PHE A 23 -11.11 14.98 -3.52
CA PHE A 23 -12.46 15.52 -3.65
C PHE A 23 -12.71 16.01 -5.07
N MET A 24 -11.73 16.70 -5.66
CA MET A 24 -11.83 17.22 -7.02
C MET A 24 -11.89 16.09 -8.06
N GLN A 25 -11.10 15.02 -7.89
CA GLN A 25 -11.14 13.83 -8.75
C GLN A 25 -12.47 13.07 -8.63
N GLY A 26 -12.96 12.87 -7.40
CA GLY A 26 -14.25 12.23 -7.15
C GLY A 26 -15.43 13.02 -7.71
N PHE A 27 -15.40 14.35 -7.59
CA PHE A 27 -16.39 15.26 -8.17
C PHE A 27 -16.34 15.23 -9.70
N LEU A 28 -15.16 15.29 -10.31
CA LEU A 28 -14.99 15.23 -11.77
C LEU A 28 -15.53 13.90 -12.33
N LEU A 29 -15.18 12.78 -11.69
CA LEU A 29 -15.63 11.45 -12.10
C LEU A 29 -17.17 11.31 -11.98
N THR A 30 -17.72 11.89 -10.92
CA THR A 30 -19.18 11.96 -10.71
C THR A 30 -19.88 12.79 -11.78
N VAL A 31 -19.32 13.94 -12.15
CA VAL A 31 -19.86 14.81 -13.21
C VAL A 31 -19.79 14.11 -14.56
N VAL A 32 -18.70 13.40 -14.86
CA VAL A 32 -18.55 12.62 -16.09
C VAL A 32 -19.60 11.50 -16.15
N ILE A 33 -19.78 10.72 -15.09
CA ILE A 33 -20.78 9.63 -15.05
C ILE A 33 -22.21 10.20 -15.19
N ALA A 34 -22.54 11.28 -14.47
CA ALA A 34 -23.85 11.91 -14.55
C ALA A 34 -24.16 12.48 -15.94
N PHE A 35 -23.16 13.10 -16.58
CA PHE A 35 -23.28 13.63 -17.94
C PHE A 35 -23.43 12.52 -18.98
N LEU A 36 -22.67 11.44 -18.83
CA LEU A 36 -22.59 10.34 -19.80
C LEU A 36 -23.79 9.40 -19.70
N PHE A 37 -24.38 9.17 -18.51
CA PHE A 37 -25.51 8.24 -18.33
C PHE A 37 -26.90 8.89 -18.29
N TYR A 38 -27.05 10.13 -17.82
CA TYR A 38 -28.38 10.74 -17.65
C TYR A 38 -28.56 12.05 -18.41
N ARG A 39 -27.48 12.68 -18.89
CA ARG A 39 -27.50 13.93 -19.66
C ARG A 39 -28.28 15.08 -18.96
N HIS A 40 -28.57 14.95 -17.66
CA HIS A 40 -29.31 15.88 -16.80
C HIS A 40 -28.93 15.74 -15.31
N ILE A 41 -29.22 16.78 -14.52
CA ILE A 41 -28.94 16.95 -13.06
C ILE A 41 -29.42 15.79 -12.15
N ALA A 42 -30.26 14.87 -12.63
CA ALA A 42 -30.71 13.70 -11.86
C ALA A 42 -29.57 12.74 -11.47
N GLY A 43 -28.47 12.69 -12.24
CA GLY A 43 -27.29 11.87 -11.91
C GLY A 43 -26.47 12.38 -10.71
N LEU A 44 -26.75 13.60 -10.24
CA LEU A 44 -26.00 14.26 -9.17
C LEU A 44 -26.30 13.63 -7.79
N LEU A 45 -27.50 13.05 -7.61
CA LEU A 45 -27.89 12.30 -6.40
C LEU A 45 -27.14 10.97 -6.27
N ALA A 46 -26.93 10.25 -7.38
CA ALA A 46 -26.11 9.03 -7.38
C ALA A 46 -24.64 9.33 -7.05
N GLY A 47 -24.16 10.52 -7.44
CA GLY A 47 -22.83 11.03 -7.15
C GLY A 47 -22.50 11.23 -5.68
N ILE A 48 -23.48 11.65 -4.88
CA ILE A 48 -23.31 11.88 -3.43
C ILE A 48 -22.92 10.59 -2.69
N LEU A 49 -23.39 9.42 -3.15
CA LEU A 49 -23.02 8.13 -2.57
C LEU A 49 -21.59 7.69 -2.94
N VAL A 50 -21.07 8.18 -4.08
CA VAL A 50 -19.76 7.79 -4.63
C VAL A 50 -18.62 8.52 -3.94
N ILE A 51 -18.84 9.74 -3.44
CA ILE A 51 -17.84 10.58 -2.77
C ILE A 51 -17.26 9.94 -1.49
N PRO A 52 -18.05 9.48 -0.50
CA PRO A 52 -17.50 8.87 0.71
C PRO A 52 -16.76 7.55 0.42
N PHE A 53 -17.22 6.79 -0.59
CA PHE A 53 -16.55 5.56 -1.04
C PHE A 53 -15.17 5.86 -1.65
N TRP A 54 -15.06 6.88 -2.48
CA TRP A 54 -13.78 7.31 -3.08
C TRP A 54 -12.76 7.82 -2.04
N LEU A 55 -13.23 8.54 -1.03
CA LEU A 55 -12.36 9.05 0.04
C LEU A 55 -11.79 7.92 0.91
N LYS A 56 -12.64 6.93 1.25
CA LYS A 56 -12.19 5.76 1.99
C LYS A 56 -11.12 5.00 1.20
N LEU A 57 -11.36 4.80 -0.10
CA LEU A 57 -10.45 4.10 -1.00
C LEU A 57 -9.09 4.80 -1.11
N LYS A 58 -9.05 6.11 -1.33
CA LYS A 58 -7.77 6.83 -1.50
C LYS A 58 -6.96 6.86 -0.19
N ASN A 59 -7.64 6.86 0.95
CA ASN A 59 -6.98 6.72 2.24
C ASN A 59 -6.38 5.32 2.42
N GLU A 60 -7.09 4.26 2.00
CA GLU A 60 -6.58 2.89 2.02
C GLU A 60 -5.37 2.72 1.09
N GLU A 61 -5.43 3.28 -0.12
CA GLU A 61 -4.31 3.30 -1.08
C GLU A 61 -3.07 4.00 -0.50
N LYS A 62 -3.24 5.15 0.15
CA LYS A 62 -2.12 5.90 0.76
C LYS A 62 -1.46 5.11 1.90
N GLN A 63 -2.26 4.40 2.72
CA GLN A 63 -1.70 3.53 3.75
C GLN A 63 -0.97 2.33 3.15
N ALA A 64 -1.53 1.73 2.09
CA ALA A 64 -0.91 0.62 1.39
C ALA A 64 0.43 1.04 0.75
N GLU A 65 0.51 2.22 0.14
CA GLU A 65 1.74 2.75 -0.45
C GLU A 65 2.85 2.96 0.59
N ILE A 66 2.49 3.50 1.76
CA ILE A 66 3.45 3.67 2.87
C ILE A 66 3.94 2.31 3.37
N LEU A 67 3.04 1.34 3.49
CA LEU A 67 3.38 -0.01 3.94
C LEU A 67 4.28 -0.73 2.91
N ALA A 68 3.98 -0.60 1.62
CA ALA A 68 4.77 -1.15 0.53
C ALA A 68 6.19 -0.56 0.52
N LYS A 69 6.33 0.77 0.67
CA LYS A 69 7.64 1.43 0.79
C LYS A 69 8.43 0.92 2.00
N LYS A 70 7.78 0.79 3.16
CA LYS A 70 8.43 0.21 4.36
C LYS A 70 8.88 -1.23 4.12
N SER A 71 8.03 -2.05 3.48
CA SER A 71 8.33 -3.45 3.18
C SER A 71 9.52 -3.57 2.23
N LEU A 72 9.54 -2.76 1.16
CA LEU A 72 10.65 -2.68 0.22
C LEU A 72 11.96 -2.32 0.91
N GLU A 73 11.99 -1.21 1.66
CA GLU A 73 13.21 -0.80 2.36
C GLU A 73 13.63 -1.82 3.44
N PHE A 74 12.69 -2.47 4.10
CA PHE A 74 12.98 -3.51 5.10
C PHE A 74 13.59 -4.76 4.47
N LYS A 75 13.10 -5.15 3.28
CA LYS A 75 13.71 -6.23 2.49
C LYS A 75 15.16 -5.92 2.14
N GLU A 76 15.43 -4.74 1.61
CA GLU A 76 16.81 -4.31 1.29
C GLU A 76 17.68 -4.34 2.55
N TYR A 77 17.17 -3.82 3.67
CA TYR A 77 17.87 -3.87 4.96
C TYR A 77 18.19 -5.31 5.41
N MET A 78 17.25 -6.24 5.21
CA MET A 78 17.46 -7.66 5.52
C MET A 78 18.53 -8.30 4.63
N MET A 79 18.58 -7.98 3.35
CA MET A 79 19.65 -8.44 2.44
C MET A 79 21.03 -8.01 2.93
N LEU A 80 21.16 -6.76 3.38
CA LEU A 80 22.41 -6.23 3.92
C LEU A 80 22.82 -6.96 5.21
N ILE A 81 21.87 -7.23 6.11
CA ILE A 81 22.13 -8.01 7.34
C ILE A 81 22.60 -9.42 6.98
N VAL A 82 21.88 -10.10 6.10
CA VAL A 82 22.23 -11.45 5.64
C VAL A 82 23.62 -11.47 5.01
N ALA A 83 23.95 -10.52 4.14
CA ALA A 83 25.27 -10.40 3.54
C ALA A 83 26.36 -10.23 4.60
N GLY A 84 26.14 -9.37 5.61
CA GLY A 84 27.02 -9.23 6.76
C GLY A 84 27.23 -10.54 7.51
N LEU A 85 26.16 -11.27 7.84
CA LEU A 85 26.22 -12.57 8.50
C LEU A 85 26.95 -13.63 7.66
N GLN A 86 26.79 -13.59 6.33
CA GLN A 86 27.48 -14.50 5.40
C GLN A 86 29.00 -14.27 5.38
N THR A 87 29.44 -13.03 5.57
CA THR A 87 30.88 -12.67 5.71
C THR A 87 31.46 -12.98 7.08
N GLY A 88 30.66 -13.54 8.00
CA GLY A 88 31.09 -13.92 9.35
C GLY A 88 30.97 -12.80 10.39
N TYR A 89 30.25 -11.71 10.09
CA TYR A 89 29.93 -10.72 11.12
C TYR A 89 28.97 -11.28 12.16
N SER A 90 29.11 -10.81 13.41
CA SER A 90 28.07 -11.01 14.41
C SER A 90 26.80 -10.26 14.00
N LEU A 91 25.64 -10.70 14.48
CA LEU A 91 24.36 -10.08 14.18
C LEU A 91 24.33 -8.58 14.54
N GLU A 92 24.87 -8.20 15.70
CA GLU A 92 24.96 -6.79 16.10
C GLU A 92 25.80 -5.97 15.12
N ARG A 93 26.92 -6.53 14.64
CA ARG A 93 27.78 -5.85 13.67
C ARG A 93 27.12 -5.77 12.30
N ALA A 94 26.43 -6.82 11.86
CA ALA A 94 25.67 -6.83 10.62
C ALA A 94 24.55 -5.77 10.63
N VAL A 95 23.77 -5.70 11.72
CA VAL A 95 22.73 -4.68 11.94
C VAL A 95 23.30 -3.26 11.93
N LYS A 96 24.44 -3.04 12.59
CA LYS A 96 25.09 -1.72 12.62
C LYS A 96 25.63 -1.30 11.25
N GLN A 97 26.29 -2.22 10.54
CA GLN A 97 26.87 -1.97 9.22
C GLN A 97 25.77 -1.71 8.16
N SER A 98 24.66 -2.43 8.26
CA SER A 98 23.55 -2.34 7.30
C SER A 98 22.88 -0.96 7.31
N GLU A 99 22.99 -0.17 8.39
CA GLU A 99 22.49 1.21 8.41
C GLU A 99 23.22 2.10 7.40
N ASP A 100 24.55 2.05 7.40
CA ASP A 100 25.38 2.87 6.51
C ASP A 100 25.21 2.46 5.04
N GLU A 101 25.01 1.17 4.79
CA GLU A 101 24.74 0.64 3.46
C GLU A 101 23.34 1.00 2.97
N LEU A 102 22.32 0.88 3.82
CA LEU A 102 20.95 1.30 3.48
C LEU A 102 20.85 2.80 3.20
N LYS A 103 21.60 3.62 3.96
CA LYS A 103 21.70 5.07 3.71
C LYS A 103 22.28 5.39 2.33
N LYS A 104 23.23 4.59 1.84
CA LYS A 104 23.79 4.76 0.48
C LYS A 104 22.79 4.34 -0.60
N LEU A 105 21.99 3.31 -0.32
CA LEU A 105 20.96 2.82 -1.25
C LEU A 105 19.80 3.83 -1.41
N PHE A 106 19.43 4.53 -0.34
CA PHE A 106 18.33 5.50 -0.33
C PHE A 106 18.79 6.93 0.05
N PRO A 107 19.52 7.63 -0.84
CA PRO A 107 20.06 8.96 -0.55
C PRO A 107 18.99 10.05 -0.40
N GLU A 108 17.83 9.89 -1.06
CA GLU A 108 16.72 10.85 -1.01
C GLU A 108 15.88 10.77 0.30
N GLY A 109 16.20 9.80 1.17
CA GLY A 109 15.57 9.63 2.47
C GLY A 109 14.68 8.39 2.54
N SER A 110 15.12 7.42 3.34
CA SER A 110 14.37 6.19 3.64
C SER A 110 13.34 6.43 4.76
N VAL A 111 12.18 5.77 4.64
CA VAL A 111 11.11 5.76 5.63
C VAL A 111 11.53 5.02 6.91
N ILE A 112 12.30 3.94 6.81
CA ILE A 112 12.71 3.11 7.96
C ILE A 112 14.04 3.53 8.58
N LEU A 113 14.91 4.23 7.85
CA LEU A 113 16.25 4.63 8.30
C LEU A 113 16.27 5.40 9.63
N PRO A 114 15.34 6.33 9.94
CA PRO A 114 15.28 6.98 11.25
C PRO A 114 15.04 5.99 12.40
N TYR A 115 14.27 4.93 12.15
CA TYR A 115 13.98 3.89 13.14
C TYR A 115 15.19 2.99 13.37
N ILE A 116 15.91 2.63 12.30
CA ILE A 116 17.17 1.87 12.37
C ILE A 116 18.23 2.65 13.16
N ARG A 117 18.37 3.95 12.91
CA ARG A 117 19.27 4.84 13.68
C ARG A 117 18.99 4.79 15.18
N ILE A 118 17.73 4.89 15.57
CA ILE A 118 17.32 4.84 16.98
C ILE A 118 17.66 3.48 17.58
N MET A 119 17.46 2.40 16.83
CA MET A 119 17.83 1.04 17.25
C MET A 119 19.34 0.90 17.46
N ASN A 120 20.16 1.32 16.49
CA ASN A 120 21.63 1.25 16.58
C ASN A 120 22.21 2.14 17.69
N GLN A 121 21.60 3.29 17.95
CA GLN A 121 21.94 4.13 19.10
C GLN A 121 21.67 3.39 20.43
N LYS A 122 20.53 2.71 20.56
CA LYS A 122 20.21 1.91 21.76
C LYS A 122 21.20 0.77 21.96
N ILE A 123 21.54 0.04 20.90
CA ILE A 123 22.55 -1.03 20.95
C ILE A 123 23.89 -0.47 21.42
N SER A 124 24.29 0.70 20.89
CA SER A 124 25.51 1.40 21.31
C SER A 124 25.47 1.88 22.77
N MET A 125 24.29 2.01 23.36
CA MET A 125 24.06 2.32 24.78
C MET A 125 23.93 1.05 25.66
N ASN A 126 24.44 -0.10 25.21
CA ASN A 126 24.35 -1.40 25.90
C ASN A 126 22.91 -1.90 26.14
N ILE A 127 21.93 -1.43 25.38
CA ILE A 127 20.62 -2.09 25.35
C ILE A 127 20.75 -3.35 24.50
N GLN A 128 20.19 -4.45 24.99
CA GLN A 128 20.21 -5.74 24.31
C GLN A 128 19.63 -5.63 22.90
N LEU A 129 20.32 -6.22 21.92
CA LEU A 129 19.91 -6.23 20.52
C LEU A 129 18.47 -6.70 20.34
N GLU A 130 18.07 -7.76 21.03
CA GLU A 130 16.74 -8.37 20.93
C GLU A 130 15.65 -7.36 21.31
N GLN A 131 15.88 -6.61 22.40
CA GLN A 131 14.96 -5.57 22.86
C GLN A 131 14.95 -4.38 21.91
N ALA A 132 16.12 -3.94 21.45
CA ALA A 132 16.23 -2.83 20.52
C ALA A 132 15.52 -3.13 19.18
N PHE A 133 15.65 -4.38 18.70
CA PHE A 133 15.04 -4.86 17.46
C PHE A 133 13.53 -5.06 17.60
N ASP A 134 13.03 -5.57 18.74
CA ASP A 134 11.59 -5.66 19.04
C ASP A 134 10.93 -4.26 19.06
N GLU A 135 11.55 -3.27 19.70
CA GLU A 135 11.04 -1.90 19.68
C GLU A 135 11.06 -1.28 18.27
N PHE A 136 12.06 -1.63 17.44
CA PHE A 136 12.12 -1.23 16.04
C PHE A 136 10.99 -1.87 15.22
N ALA A 137 10.80 -3.19 15.34
CA ALA A 137 9.77 -3.95 14.65
C ALA A 137 8.37 -3.40 14.94
N LYS A 138 8.07 -3.14 16.22
CA LYS A 138 6.80 -2.53 16.66
C LYS A 138 6.63 -1.10 16.15
N ALA A 139 7.72 -0.34 16.01
CA ALA A 139 7.67 1.05 15.54
C ALA A 139 7.42 1.15 14.03
N ILE A 140 7.96 0.23 13.23
CA ILE A 140 7.71 0.20 11.78
C ILE A 140 6.36 -0.44 11.43
N GLY A 141 5.90 -1.41 12.24
CA GLY A 141 4.59 -2.06 12.10
C GLY A 141 4.51 -3.05 10.93
N LEU A 142 5.63 -3.68 10.57
CA LEU A 142 5.69 -4.76 9.57
C LEU A 142 5.63 -6.11 10.28
N GLU A 143 4.80 -7.02 9.76
CA GLU A 143 4.61 -8.35 10.34
C GLU A 143 5.91 -9.15 10.31
N GLU A 144 6.65 -9.10 9.21
CA GLU A 144 7.93 -9.79 9.02
C GLU A 144 9.00 -9.33 10.02
N ALA A 145 9.02 -8.04 10.33
CA ALA A 145 9.94 -7.50 11.32
C ALA A 145 9.60 -7.96 12.74
N ILE A 146 8.30 -8.07 13.05
CA ILE A 146 7.81 -8.57 14.35
C ILE A 146 8.17 -10.05 14.48
N SER A 147 7.88 -10.86 13.46
CA SER A 147 8.24 -12.28 13.44
C SER A 147 9.75 -12.49 13.60
N LEU A 148 10.58 -11.68 12.94
CA LEU A 148 12.03 -11.76 13.11
C LEU A 148 12.46 -11.39 14.54
N SER A 149 11.89 -10.33 15.13
CA SER A 149 12.23 -9.94 16.50
C SER A 149 11.91 -11.03 17.53
N GLU A 150 10.80 -11.75 17.32
CA GLU A 150 10.42 -12.88 18.17
C GLU A 150 11.44 -13.99 18.06
N ILE A 151 11.85 -14.34 16.84
CA ILE A 151 12.83 -15.41 16.60
C ILE A 151 14.20 -15.03 17.17
N ILE A 152 14.65 -13.79 17.00
CA ILE A 152 15.89 -13.28 17.62
C ILE A 152 15.81 -13.40 19.15
N GLY A 153 14.67 -13.06 19.75
CA GLY A 153 14.42 -13.21 21.19
C GLY A 153 14.41 -14.66 21.67
N PHE A 154 13.84 -15.59 20.90
CA PHE A 154 13.82 -17.03 21.22
C PHE A 154 15.20 -17.68 21.05
N ALA A 155 15.90 -17.37 19.96
CA ALA A 155 17.19 -17.96 19.63
C ALA A 155 18.21 -17.73 20.76
N LYS A 156 18.21 -16.54 21.41
CA LYS A 156 19.11 -16.23 22.52
C LYS A 156 18.89 -17.13 23.74
N ARG A 157 17.63 -17.49 24.02
CA ARG A 157 17.24 -18.30 25.18
C ARG A 157 17.52 -19.80 24.97
N SER A 158 17.53 -20.25 23.71
CA SER A 158 17.66 -21.68 23.37
C SER A 158 19.09 -22.22 23.37
N GLY A 159 20.13 -21.38 23.52
CA GLY A 159 21.51 -21.80 23.79
C GLY A 159 22.25 -22.60 22.69
N GLY A 160 21.59 -22.92 21.56
CA GLY A 160 22.21 -23.55 20.38
C GLY A 160 23.04 -22.55 19.56
N ASP A 161 23.38 -22.90 18.31
CA ASP A 161 24.07 -21.99 17.37
C ASP A 161 23.15 -20.83 16.96
N TYR A 162 23.05 -19.85 17.86
CA TYR A 162 22.28 -18.62 17.75
C TYR A 162 22.51 -17.90 16.43
N SER A 163 23.78 -17.80 16.03
CA SER A 163 24.21 -17.12 14.81
C SER A 163 23.69 -17.85 13.56
N LYS A 164 23.78 -19.18 13.53
CA LYS A 164 23.27 -19.98 12.41
C LYS A 164 21.74 -19.93 12.31
N ASN A 165 21.03 -20.12 13.42
CA ASN A 165 19.56 -20.13 13.42
C ASN A 165 18.97 -18.78 12.99
N ILE A 166 19.59 -17.67 13.42
CA ILE A 166 19.15 -16.33 13.01
C ILE A 166 19.47 -16.07 11.55
N ARG A 167 20.64 -16.48 11.07
CA ARG A 167 20.99 -16.36 9.65
C ARG A 167 20.01 -17.13 8.76
N ASP A 168 19.71 -18.38 9.09
CA ASP A 168 18.78 -19.22 8.33
C ASP A 168 17.36 -18.63 8.34
N THR A 169 16.95 -18.04 9.46
CA THR A 169 15.66 -17.35 9.56
C THR A 169 15.65 -16.05 8.75
N ALA A 170 16.69 -15.23 8.86
CA ALA A 170 16.82 -13.97 8.13
C ALA A 170 16.77 -14.20 6.62
N LEU A 171 17.42 -15.28 6.14
CA LEU A 171 17.35 -15.74 4.75
C LEU A 171 15.91 -16.11 4.33
N LYS A 172 15.21 -16.91 5.13
CA LYS A 172 13.81 -17.27 4.85
C LYS A 172 12.87 -16.08 4.82
N ILE A 173 13.07 -15.10 5.71
CA ILE A 173 12.27 -13.88 5.74
C ILE A 173 12.55 -13.02 4.50
N GLU A 174 13.80 -12.91 4.09
CA GLU A 174 14.17 -12.21 2.85
C GLU A 174 13.54 -12.89 1.63
N GLU A 175 13.62 -14.22 1.52
CA GLU A 175 12.98 -14.99 0.45
C GLU A 175 11.46 -14.75 0.41
N ASN A 176 10.80 -14.79 1.56
CA ASN A 176 9.37 -14.47 1.67
C ASN A 176 9.04 -13.04 1.23
N LEU A 177 9.87 -12.06 1.58
CA LEU A 177 9.71 -10.67 1.14
C LEU A 177 9.91 -10.53 -0.38
N SER A 178 10.87 -11.27 -0.95
CA SER A 178 11.09 -11.35 -2.41
C SER A 178 9.87 -11.89 -3.14
N ILE A 179 9.30 -13.00 -2.66
CA ILE A 179 8.08 -13.59 -3.23
C ILE A 179 6.89 -12.62 -3.13
N LYS A 180 6.72 -11.95 -1.98
CA LYS A 180 5.63 -10.95 -1.82
C LYS A 180 5.73 -9.81 -2.84
N GLN A 181 6.93 -9.32 -3.14
CA GLN A 181 7.13 -8.29 -4.15
C GLN A 181 6.87 -8.78 -5.58
N GLU A 182 7.23 -10.03 -5.89
CA GLU A 182 6.91 -10.65 -7.17
C GLU A 182 5.38 -10.76 -7.35
N ILE A 183 4.67 -11.21 -6.30
CA ILE A 183 3.20 -11.25 -6.28
C ILE A 183 2.61 -9.85 -6.47
N GLU A 184 3.15 -8.83 -5.79
CA GLU A 184 2.69 -7.44 -5.93
C GLU A 184 2.89 -6.91 -7.37
N THR A 185 3.99 -7.28 -8.02
CA THR A 185 4.30 -6.91 -9.40
C THR A 185 3.28 -7.52 -10.37
N ILE A 186 3.04 -8.83 -10.26
CA ILE A 186 2.05 -9.55 -11.08
C ILE A 186 0.63 -8.99 -10.82
N THR A 187 0.32 -8.69 -9.57
CA THR A 187 -0.98 -8.11 -9.18
C THR A 187 -1.15 -6.70 -9.76
N THR A 188 -0.08 -5.91 -9.84
CA THR A 188 -0.10 -4.56 -10.44
C THR A 188 -0.44 -4.61 -11.92
N GLU A 189 0.07 -5.61 -12.65
CA GLU A 189 -0.32 -5.85 -14.04
C GLU A 189 -1.83 -6.15 -14.17
N LYS A 190 -2.35 -7.04 -13.31
CA LYS A 190 -3.80 -7.34 -13.29
C LYS A 190 -4.67 -6.15 -12.89
N ARG A 191 -4.18 -5.29 -11.99
CA ARG A 191 -4.82 -4.01 -11.66
C ARG A 191 -4.94 -3.10 -12.88
N LEU A 192 -3.90 -3.04 -13.72
CA LEU A 192 -3.93 -2.26 -14.97
C LEU A 192 -4.94 -2.83 -15.97
N GLU A 193 -4.98 -4.15 -16.19
CA GLU A 193 -5.97 -4.80 -17.05
C GLU A 193 -7.40 -4.45 -16.62
N LEU A 194 -7.70 -4.58 -15.32
CA LEU A 194 -9.02 -4.24 -14.79
C LEU A 194 -9.33 -2.75 -14.94
N LYS A 195 -8.34 -1.88 -14.74
CA LYS A 195 -8.50 -0.43 -14.94
C LYS A 195 -8.90 -0.11 -16.38
N VAL A 196 -8.28 -0.76 -17.36
CA VAL A 196 -8.65 -0.62 -18.78
C VAL A 196 -10.08 -1.14 -19.03
N MET A 197 -10.43 -2.31 -18.48
CA MET A 197 -11.78 -2.86 -18.59
C MET A 197 -12.85 -1.95 -17.99
N CYS A 198 -12.57 -1.27 -16.87
CA CYS A 198 -13.48 -0.28 -16.30
C CYS A 198 -13.66 0.94 -17.22
N VAL A 199 -12.60 1.42 -17.88
CA VAL A 199 -12.70 2.59 -18.76
C VAL A 199 -13.41 2.29 -20.08
N MET A 200 -13.33 1.05 -20.58
CA MET A 200 -13.89 0.65 -21.89
C MET A 200 -15.39 0.97 -22.08
N PRO A 201 -16.32 0.57 -21.18
CA PRO A 201 -17.74 0.86 -21.35
C PRO A 201 -18.05 2.36 -21.46
N MET A 202 -17.35 3.19 -20.69
CA MET A 202 -17.48 4.65 -20.77
C MET A 202 -16.97 5.19 -22.12
N GLY A 203 -15.83 4.67 -22.59
CA GLY A 203 -15.27 5.04 -23.90
C GLY A 203 -16.19 4.67 -25.06
N ILE A 204 -16.77 3.47 -25.04
CA ILE A 204 -17.73 2.99 -26.05
C ILE A 204 -19.00 3.84 -26.03
N LEU A 205 -19.57 4.10 -24.85
CA LEU A 205 -20.75 4.95 -24.71
C LEU A 205 -20.51 6.39 -25.20
N ALA A 206 -19.34 6.96 -24.88
CA ALA A 206 -18.94 8.28 -25.37
C ALA A 206 -18.80 8.32 -26.90
N TYR A 207 -18.13 7.31 -27.46
CA TYR A 207 -17.93 7.18 -28.91
C TYR A 207 -19.26 7.11 -29.67
N ILE A 208 -20.18 6.25 -29.24
CA ILE A 208 -21.50 6.11 -29.87
C ILE A 208 -22.31 7.41 -29.69
N SER A 209 -22.22 8.07 -28.53
CA SER A 209 -22.92 9.32 -28.26
C SER A 209 -22.47 10.47 -29.18
N LEU A 210 -21.21 10.47 -29.62
CA LEU A 210 -20.68 11.48 -30.55
C LEU A 210 -21.01 11.15 -32.00
N THR A 211 -20.87 9.88 -32.40
CA THR A 211 -21.00 9.47 -33.80
C THR A 211 -22.45 9.22 -34.23
N SER A 212 -23.32 8.73 -33.34
CA SER A 212 -24.71 8.35 -33.70
C SER A 212 -25.74 8.69 -32.61
N LYS A 213 -26.05 9.99 -32.46
CA LYS A 213 -27.03 10.47 -31.48
C LYS A 213 -28.43 9.85 -31.61
N SER A 214 -28.89 9.53 -32.83
CA SER A 214 -30.20 8.88 -33.05
C SER A 214 -30.27 7.45 -32.51
N PHE A 215 -29.14 6.74 -32.42
CA PHE A 215 -29.13 5.36 -31.91
C PHE A 215 -29.34 5.32 -30.40
N ILE A 216 -28.75 6.28 -29.69
CA ILE A 216 -28.84 6.40 -28.24
C ILE A 216 -30.08 7.19 -27.79
N ALA A 217 -30.70 8.00 -28.66
CA ALA A 217 -31.85 8.85 -28.30
C ALA A 217 -32.99 8.13 -27.55
N PRO A 218 -33.42 6.89 -27.89
CA PRO A 218 -34.48 6.19 -27.15
C PRO A 218 -34.13 5.84 -25.71
N LEU A 219 -32.82 5.73 -25.38
CA LEU A 219 -32.33 5.52 -24.01
C LEU A 219 -32.47 6.78 -23.15
N TYR A 220 -32.47 7.97 -23.77
CA TYR A 220 -32.41 9.27 -23.09
C TYR A 220 -33.68 10.06 -23.41
N GLY A 221 -34.72 9.90 -22.58
CA GLY A 221 -35.98 10.64 -22.72
C GLY A 221 -37.24 9.90 -22.26
N ASN A 222 -37.18 8.57 -22.12
CA ASN A 222 -38.28 7.73 -21.66
C ASN A 222 -38.02 7.16 -20.26
N LEU A 223 -39.08 6.99 -19.45
CA LEU A 223 -39.04 6.34 -18.13
C LEU A 223 -38.43 4.93 -18.20
N VAL A 224 -38.71 4.19 -19.28
CA VAL A 224 -38.14 2.86 -19.53
C VAL A 224 -36.62 2.94 -19.81
N GLY A 225 -36.18 3.92 -20.60
CA GLY A 225 -34.77 4.16 -20.88
C GLY A 225 -33.99 4.52 -19.61
N ALA A 226 -34.57 5.37 -18.76
CA ALA A 226 -34.01 5.69 -17.44
C ALA A 226 -33.88 4.44 -16.54
N GLY A 227 -34.86 3.53 -16.57
CA GLY A 227 -34.80 2.24 -15.85
C GLY A 227 -33.64 1.35 -16.32
N VAL A 228 -33.48 1.18 -17.64
CA VAL A 228 -32.38 0.39 -18.24
C VAL A 228 -31.02 0.99 -17.90
N MET A 229 -30.88 2.31 -18.00
CA MET A 229 -29.64 3.02 -17.65
C MET A 229 -29.28 2.87 -16.17
N THR A 230 -30.29 2.90 -15.29
CA THR A 230 -30.10 2.66 -13.85
C THR A 230 -29.61 1.23 -13.60
N ALA A 231 -30.20 0.23 -14.25
CA ALA A 231 -29.80 -1.17 -14.13
C ALA A 231 -28.36 -1.40 -14.66
N CYS A 232 -28.01 -0.81 -15.80
CA CYS A 232 -26.65 -0.86 -16.33
C CYS A 232 -25.63 -0.22 -15.40
N LEU A 233 -25.98 0.91 -14.77
CA LEU A 233 -25.10 1.60 -13.84
C LEU A 233 -24.89 0.79 -12.54
N ILE A 234 -25.95 0.17 -12.01
CA ILE A 234 -25.86 -0.72 -10.85
C ILE A 234 -25.00 -1.95 -11.18
N GLY A 235 -25.24 -2.59 -12.33
CA GLY A 235 -24.45 -3.73 -12.79
C GLY A 235 -22.97 -3.38 -12.96
N TYR A 236 -22.68 -2.25 -13.60
CA TYR A 236 -21.33 -1.73 -13.74
C TYR A 236 -20.67 -1.46 -12.39
N GLY A 237 -21.41 -0.85 -11.45
CA GLY A 237 -20.99 -0.68 -10.05
C GLY A 237 -20.62 -2.00 -9.36
N CYS A 238 -21.49 -3.00 -9.49
CA CYS A 238 -21.28 -4.34 -8.94
C CYS A 238 -20.03 -5.00 -9.53
N PHE A 239 -19.85 -4.96 -10.84
CA PHE A 239 -18.65 -5.51 -11.51
C PHE A 239 -17.36 -4.81 -11.06
N MET A 240 -17.38 -3.48 -10.89
CA MET A 240 -16.23 -2.75 -10.34
C MET A 240 -15.90 -3.20 -8.91
N MET A 241 -16.90 -3.42 -8.06
CA MET A 241 -16.69 -3.91 -6.69
C MET A 241 -16.13 -5.33 -6.68
N LEU A 242 -16.71 -6.24 -7.47
CA LEU A 242 -16.27 -7.63 -7.57
C LEU A 242 -14.85 -7.73 -8.13
N GLY A 243 -14.57 -7.01 -9.21
CA GLY A 243 -13.26 -6.98 -9.83
C GLY A 243 -12.16 -6.51 -8.87
N ARG A 244 -12.44 -5.46 -8.08
CA ARG A 244 -11.52 -5.01 -7.03
C ARG A 244 -11.33 -6.04 -5.94
N LYS A 245 -12.40 -6.70 -5.47
CA LYS A 245 -12.31 -7.73 -4.43
C LYS A 245 -11.47 -8.94 -4.87
N ILE A 246 -11.50 -9.29 -6.14
CA ILE A 246 -10.71 -10.39 -6.70
C ILE A 246 -9.23 -10.01 -6.79
N ILE A 247 -8.92 -8.76 -7.14
CA ILE A 247 -7.54 -8.29 -7.32
C ILE A 247 -6.90 -7.89 -6.00
N ASP A 248 -7.68 -7.46 -5.02
CA ASP A 248 -7.20 -7.10 -3.68
C ASP A 248 -7.13 -8.29 -2.73
N ILE A 249 -7.00 -9.51 -3.28
CA ILE A 249 -6.64 -10.68 -2.48
C ILE A 249 -5.20 -10.46 -2.02
N LYS A 250 -5.11 -9.86 -0.85
CA LYS A 250 -3.93 -9.78 -0.01
C LYS A 250 -3.61 -11.21 0.43
N VAL A 251 -2.53 -11.78 -0.10
CA VAL A 251 -1.94 -13.01 0.43
C VAL A 251 -1.19 -12.68 1.71
#